data_AF-A0A953Y4N9-F1
#
_entry.id   AF-A0A953Y4N9-F1
#
_cell.length_a   1.000
_cell.length_b   1.000
_cell.length_c   1.000
_cell.angle_alpha   90.00
_cell.angle_beta   90.00
_cell.angle_gamma   90.00
#
_symmetry.space_group_name_H-M   'P 1'
#
loop_
_entity.id
_entity.type
_entity.pdbx_description
1 polymer ?
#
loop_
_entity_poly.entity_id
_entity_poly.type
_entity_poly.pdbx_seq_one_letter_code
_entity_poly.pdbx_strand_id
1 'polypeptide(L)'
;MSLLEAMQALERVRRRPEDLAREAEAHPVLQTIEPARLRAVSVSFARHVFGRWWQPRFGATFAQVADPHALAHALIAEDAFERAVGEDETAAVVIHGVLARRDAGTLAGPEWLEDLLAYEYLLEVGLPRRAQGLEVDADAEAALFAGRVRWLSGGRLARPVAIGQFAVDVTALREGAAPDGEECPPLAFGYDAEGALEVPLSYEAADALELLAEGASDAVLDEAFGPDDAAELRDVFREVGLLAS
;
A
#
# COMPACT_ATOMS: atom_id res chain seq x y z
N MET A 1 40.63 6.07 3.08
CA MET A 1 39.45 5.79 2.24
C MET A 1 39.34 4.29 2.09
N SER A 2 38.24 3.71 2.55
CA SER A 2 37.98 2.28 2.42
C SER A 2 37.29 1.96 1.09
N LEU A 3 37.43 0.72 0.61
CA LEU A 3 36.70 0.23 -0.56
C LEU A 3 35.18 0.31 -0.36
N LEU A 4 34.72 0.09 0.88
CA LEU A 4 33.30 0.15 1.25
C LEU A 4 32.72 1.55 1.05
N GLU A 5 33.44 2.60 1.48
CA GLU A 5 33.03 3.99 1.28
C GLU A 5 32.90 4.34 -0.21
N ALA A 6 33.85 3.89 -1.03
CA ALA A 6 33.80 4.11 -2.48
C ALA A 6 32.65 3.35 -3.16
N MET A 7 32.34 2.14 -2.69
CA MET A 7 31.20 1.35 -3.19
C MET A 7 29.86 1.98 -2.81
N GLN A 8 29.71 2.46 -1.56
CA GLN A 8 28.52 3.19 -1.13
C GLN A 8 28.34 4.47 -1.95
N ALA A 9 29.42 5.24 -2.15
CA ALA A 9 29.38 6.44 -2.99
C ALA A 9 28.95 6.11 -4.43
N LEU A 10 29.44 5.01 -5.01
CA LEU A 10 29.02 4.53 -6.33
C LEU A 10 27.53 4.19 -6.38
N GLU A 11 26.98 3.54 -5.36
CA GLU A 11 25.54 3.22 -5.27
C GLU A 11 24.67 4.48 -5.16
N ARG A 12 25.12 5.49 -4.40
CA ARG A 12 24.45 6.79 -4.32
C ARG A 12 24.39 7.46 -5.69
N VAL A 13 25.53 7.63 -6.36
CA VAL A 13 25.57 8.30 -7.67
C VAL A 13 24.88 7.49 -8.79
N ARG A 14 24.78 6.17 -8.65
CA ARG A 14 23.98 5.32 -9.57
C ARG A 14 22.49 5.68 -9.52
N ARG A 15 21.98 6.08 -8.36
CA ARG A 15 20.56 6.46 -8.15
C ARG A 15 20.32 7.95 -8.31
N ARG A 16 21.30 8.76 -7.90
CA ARG A 16 21.34 10.22 -8.00
C ARG A 16 22.51 10.67 -8.86
N PRO A 17 22.42 10.56 -10.20
CA PRO A 17 23.52 10.97 -11.09
C PRO A 17 23.99 12.42 -10.91
N GLU A 18 23.14 13.30 -10.40
CA GLU A 18 23.43 14.69 -10.06
C GLU A 18 24.46 14.85 -8.94
N ASP A 19 24.59 13.86 -8.05
CA ASP A 19 25.56 13.87 -6.96
C ASP A 19 27.00 13.58 -7.42
N LEU A 20 27.19 13.16 -8.67
CA LEU A 20 28.48 12.72 -9.18
C LEU A 20 29.60 13.74 -8.96
N ALA A 21 29.34 15.02 -9.22
CA ALA A 21 30.35 16.07 -9.07
C ALA A 21 30.81 16.20 -7.61
N ARG A 22 29.86 16.23 -6.67
CA ARG A 22 30.11 16.32 -5.22
C ARG A 22 30.85 15.09 -4.70
N GLU A 23 30.41 13.90 -5.08
CA GLU A 23 31.01 12.64 -4.63
C GLU A 23 32.40 12.41 -5.24
N ALA A 24 32.65 12.90 -6.46
CA ALA A 24 33.94 12.78 -7.14
C ALA A 24 35.06 13.65 -6.53
N GLU A 25 34.72 14.65 -5.71
CA GLU A 25 35.68 15.40 -4.89
C GLU A 25 36.23 14.53 -3.74
N ALA A 26 35.35 13.75 -3.10
CA ALA A 26 35.72 12.84 -2.00
C ALA A 26 36.26 11.50 -2.50
N HIS A 27 35.85 11.07 -3.69
CA HIS A 27 36.17 9.77 -4.28
C HIS A 27 36.69 9.95 -5.73
N PRO A 28 37.99 10.18 -5.93
CA PRO A 28 38.56 10.51 -7.25
C PRO A 28 38.30 9.45 -8.34
N VAL A 29 38.09 8.19 -7.97
CA VAL A 29 37.72 7.12 -8.91
C VAL A 29 36.40 7.41 -9.65
N LEU A 30 35.49 8.19 -9.06
CA LEU A 30 34.23 8.54 -9.69
C LEU A 30 34.41 9.57 -10.83
N GLN A 31 35.55 10.28 -10.88
CA GLN A 31 35.86 11.22 -11.97
C GLN A 31 35.98 10.53 -13.34
N THR A 32 36.21 9.22 -13.36
CA THR A 32 36.29 8.44 -14.62
C THR A 32 34.91 8.06 -15.16
N ILE A 33 33.82 8.34 -14.42
CA ILE A 33 32.45 8.00 -14.82
C ILE A 33 31.92 9.07 -15.76
N GLU A 34 31.48 8.65 -16.95
CA GLU A 34 30.82 9.54 -17.89
C GLU A 34 29.39 9.87 -17.41
N PRO A 35 29.02 11.16 -17.19
CA PRO A 35 27.71 11.52 -16.64
C PRO A 35 26.52 11.02 -17.47
N ALA A 36 26.65 10.99 -18.79
CA ALA A 36 25.60 10.50 -19.69
C ALA A 36 25.35 9.00 -19.51
N ARG A 37 26.42 8.21 -19.33
CA ARG A 37 26.30 6.77 -19.06
C ARG A 37 25.70 6.51 -17.69
N LEU A 38 26.11 7.28 -16.67
CA LEU A 38 25.56 7.16 -15.32
C LEU A 38 24.03 7.39 -15.30
N ARG A 39 23.57 8.45 -15.99
CA ARG A 39 22.13 8.70 -16.17
C ARG A 39 21.41 7.55 -16.87
N ALA A 40 22.00 7.01 -17.94
CA ALA A 40 21.40 5.86 -18.64
C ALA A 40 21.28 4.62 -17.73
N VAL A 41 22.30 4.35 -16.91
CA VAL A 41 22.27 3.26 -15.92
C VAL A 41 21.19 3.50 -14.87
N SER A 42 21.08 4.72 -14.33
CA SER A 42 20.05 5.08 -13.35
C SER A 42 18.64 4.85 -13.90
N VAL A 43 18.37 5.34 -15.12
CA VAL A 43 17.07 5.15 -15.80
C VAL A 43 16.78 3.67 -16.03
N SER A 44 17.79 2.89 -16.47
CA SER A 44 17.61 1.45 -16.67
C SER A 44 17.34 0.72 -15.36
N PHE A 45 18.00 1.12 -14.27
CA PHE A 45 17.80 0.54 -12.95
C PHE A 45 16.39 0.85 -12.44
N ALA A 46 15.94 2.10 -12.53
CA ALA A 46 14.58 2.52 -12.17
C ALA A 46 13.51 1.70 -12.91
N ARG A 47 13.68 1.51 -14.22
CA ARG A 47 12.77 0.71 -15.04
C ARG A 47 12.72 -0.76 -14.59
N HIS A 48 13.87 -1.33 -14.21
CA HIS A 48 13.92 -2.69 -13.71
C HIS A 48 13.24 -2.83 -12.35
N VAL A 49 13.49 -1.91 -11.43
CA VAL A 49 12.83 -1.87 -10.12
C VAL A 49 11.32 -1.73 -10.29
N PHE A 50 10.89 -0.76 -11.10
CA PHE A 50 9.49 -0.53 -11.44
C PHE A 50 8.80 -1.79 -11.98
N GLY A 51 9.30 -2.34 -13.09
CA GLY A 51 8.63 -3.45 -13.76
C GLY A 51 8.64 -4.75 -12.95
N ARG A 52 9.64 -4.96 -12.10
CA ARG A 52 9.76 -6.18 -11.30
C ARG A 52 8.96 -6.13 -10.00
N TRP A 53 8.94 -4.99 -9.33
CA TRP A 53 8.49 -4.92 -7.94
C TRP A 53 7.25 -4.06 -7.74
N TRP A 54 7.16 -2.94 -8.46
CA TRP A 54 6.11 -1.96 -8.20
C TRP A 54 4.94 -2.08 -9.15
N GLN A 55 5.19 -2.27 -10.44
CA GLN A 55 4.15 -2.44 -11.44
C GLN A 55 3.22 -3.63 -11.16
N PRO A 56 3.69 -4.81 -10.71
CA PRO A 56 2.78 -5.92 -10.42
C PRO A 56 1.85 -5.67 -9.22
N ARG A 57 2.25 -4.81 -8.28
CA ARG A 57 1.52 -4.55 -7.03
C ARG A 57 0.66 -3.28 -7.08
N PHE A 58 1.17 -2.25 -7.73
CA PHE A 58 0.57 -0.92 -7.78
C PHE A 58 0.19 -0.52 -9.21
N GLY A 59 -0.16 -1.51 -10.04
CA GLY A 59 -0.32 -1.36 -11.47
C GLY A 59 -1.40 -0.34 -11.82
N ALA A 60 -2.52 -0.35 -11.08
CA ALA A 60 -3.61 0.59 -11.28
C ALA A 60 -3.22 2.00 -10.84
N THR A 61 -2.56 2.15 -9.69
CA THR A 61 -2.03 3.45 -9.22
C THR A 61 -1.09 4.06 -10.25
N PHE A 62 -0.12 3.29 -10.76
CA PHE A 62 0.82 3.79 -11.75
C PHE A 62 0.18 4.07 -13.12
N ALA A 63 -0.91 3.42 -13.48
CA ALA A 63 -1.66 3.73 -14.70
C ALA A 63 -2.31 5.12 -14.66
N GLN A 64 -2.56 5.67 -13.46
CA GLN A 64 -3.13 7.01 -13.27
C GLN A 64 -2.08 8.12 -13.24
N VAL A 65 -0.80 7.78 -13.24
CA VAL A 65 0.31 8.73 -13.24
C VAL A 65 0.73 9.03 -14.68
N ALA A 66 0.89 10.32 -15.01
CA ALA A 66 1.21 10.74 -16.38
C ALA A 66 2.55 10.18 -16.90
N ASP A 67 3.56 10.06 -16.03
CA ASP A 67 4.85 9.42 -16.34
C ASP A 67 5.30 8.51 -15.19
N PRO A 68 4.88 7.23 -15.20
CA PRO A 68 5.22 6.28 -14.13
C PRO A 68 6.72 5.95 -14.11
N HIS A 69 7.42 6.07 -15.24
CA HIS A 69 8.86 5.82 -15.29
C HIS A 69 9.68 6.97 -14.70
N ALA A 70 9.28 8.22 -14.93
CA ALA A 70 9.87 9.37 -14.27
C ALA A 70 9.61 9.34 -12.76
N LEU A 71 8.38 8.98 -12.34
CA LEU A 71 8.07 8.77 -10.93
C LEU A 71 8.97 7.69 -10.34
N ALA A 72 9.08 6.51 -10.96
CA ALA A 72 9.95 5.44 -10.48
C ALA A 72 11.42 5.87 -10.35
N HIS A 73 11.93 6.63 -11.34
CA HIS A 73 13.28 7.17 -11.28
C HIS A 73 13.46 8.14 -10.11
N ALA A 74 12.46 8.97 -9.82
CA ALA A 74 12.49 9.88 -8.69
C ALA A 74 12.41 9.13 -7.34
N LEU A 75 11.62 8.06 -7.25
CA LEU A 75 11.48 7.23 -6.05
C LEU A 75 12.76 6.49 -5.68
N ILE A 76 13.46 5.89 -6.66
CA ILE A 76 14.73 5.19 -6.37
C ILE A 76 15.85 6.15 -5.95
N ALA A 77 15.70 7.45 -6.20
CA ALA A 77 16.66 8.48 -5.84
C ALA A 77 16.48 8.97 -4.39
N GLU A 78 15.38 8.59 -3.72
CA GLU A 78 15.09 8.96 -2.34
C GLU A 78 16.04 8.26 -1.35
N ASP A 79 16.41 8.96 -0.28
CA ASP A 79 17.21 8.38 0.82
C ASP A 79 16.46 7.25 1.54
N ALA A 80 15.12 7.22 1.47
CA ALA A 80 14.32 6.12 1.99
C ALA A 80 14.62 4.81 1.25
N PHE A 81 14.86 4.88 -0.06
CA PHE A 81 15.24 3.72 -0.89
C PHE A 81 16.65 3.21 -0.55
N GLU A 82 17.49 4.05 0.06
CA GLU A 82 18.82 3.70 0.53
C GLU A 82 18.84 2.80 1.77
N ARG A 83 17.88 2.98 2.66
CA ARG A 83 17.90 2.37 4.00
C ARG A 83 17.32 0.98 4.05
N ALA A 84 16.73 0.51 2.95
CA ALA A 84 15.90 -0.65 3.00
C ALA A 84 16.48 -1.82 2.22
N VAL A 85 17.02 -2.74 3.00
CA VAL A 85 16.85 -4.16 2.70
C VAL A 85 15.35 -4.44 2.90
N GLY A 86 14.62 -4.84 1.86
CA GLY A 86 13.19 -5.18 1.97
C GLY A 86 12.19 -4.08 1.63
N GLU A 87 12.58 -3.00 0.91
CA GLU A 87 11.61 -2.05 0.31
C GLU A 87 10.73 -2.69 -0.75
N ASP A 88 11.28 -3.69 -1.43
CA ASP A 88 10.51 -4.63 -2.22
C ASP A 88 9.58 -5.51 -1.38
N GLU A 89 9.66 -5.48 -0.05
CA GLU A 89 8.76 -6.23 0.81
C GLU A 89 7.72 -5.35 1.49
N THR A 90 8.06 -4.12 1.93
CA THR A 90 7.15 -3.20 2.64
C THR A 90 6.54 -2.12 1.75
N ALA A 91 7.09 -1.87 0.56
CA ALA A 91 6.66 -0.82 -0.37
C ALA A 91 6.65 0.62 0.19
N ALA A 92 7.38 0.88 1.29
CA ALA A 92 7.35 2.16 1.99
C ALA A 92 7.80 3.36 1.14
N VAL A 93 8.83 3.23 0.29
CA VAL A 93 9.27 4.27 -0.67
C VAL A 93 8.17 4.61 -1.65
N VAL A 94 7.41 3.62 -2.13
CA VAL A 94 6.31 3.90 -3.06
C VAL A 94 5.26 4.75 -2.35
N ILE A 95 4.84 4.33 -1.15
CA ILE A 95 3.79 5.01 -0.39
C ILE A 95 4.23 6.43 -0.02
N HIS A 96 5.32 6.56 0.74
CA HIS A 96 5.80 7.86 1.18
C HIS A 96 6.20 8.76 0.01
N GLY A 97 6.82 8.19 -1.01
CA GLY A 97 7.27 8.98 -2.15
C GLY A 97 6.13 9.46 -3.05
N VAL A 98 5.04 8.69 -3.20
CA VAL A 98 3.82 9.13 -3.90
C VAL A 98 3.09 10.21 -3.09
N LEU A 99 2.86 9.97 -1.80
CA LEU A 99 2.16 10.93 -0.92
C LEU A 99 2.94 12.25 -0.81
N ALA A 100 4.25 12.21 -0.55
CA ALA A 100 5.06 13.43 -0.44
C ALA A 100 5.05 14.26 -1.73
N ARG A 101 5.04 13.60 -2.91
CA ARG A 101 4.98 14.31 -4.20
C ARG A 101 3.60 14.88 -4.49
N ARG A 102 2.53 14.20 -4.04
CA ARG A 102 1.15 14.71 -4.05
C ARG A 102 1.02 15.96 -3.20
N ASP A 103 1.46 15.90 -1.94
CA ASP A 103 1.45 17.03 -1.01
C ASP A 103 2.24 18.23 -1.55
N ALA A 104 3.38 17.97 -2.20
CA ALA A 104 4.19 19.00 -2.83
C ALA A 104 3.61 19.55 -4.16
N GLY A 105 2.50 19.00 -4.65
CA GLY A 105 1.90 19.38 -5.95
C GLY A 105 2.75 19.00 -7.17
N THR A 106 3.72 18.10 -7.00
CA THR A 106 4.67 17.67 -8.05
C THR A 106 4.25 16.39 -8.75
N LEU A 107 3.28 15.67 -8.20
CA LEU A 107 2.61 14.54 -8.82
C LEU A 107 1.17 14.91 -9.17
N ALA A 108 0.89 15.03 -10.47
CA ALA A 108 -0.47 15.20 -10.96
C ALA A 108 -1.20 13.84 -11.01
N GLY A 109 -2.50 13.86 -10.76
CA GLY A 109 -3.40 12.72 -10.95
C GLY A 109 -4.75 12.95 -10.28
N PRO A 110 -5.65 11.96 -10.32
CA PRO A 110 -6.99 12.08 -9.75
C PRO A 110 -6.96 12.23 -8.22
N GLU A 111 -8.00 12.84 -7.64
CA GLU A 111 -8.12 13.04 -6.17
C GLU A 111 -8.17 11.71 -5.41
N TRP A 112 -8.72 10.67 -6.02
CA TRP A 112 -8.83 9.33 -5.45
C TRP A 112 -7.59 8.44 -5.61
N LEU A 113 -6.46 8.96 -6.11
CA LEU A 113 -5.25 8.14 -6.27
C LEU A 113 -4.77 7.54 -4.95
N GLU A 114 -4.92 8.25 -3.85
CA GLU A 114 -4.52 7.76 -2.52
C GLU A 114 -5.36 6.57 -2.08
N ASP A 115 -6.66 6.58 -2.37
CA ASP A 115 -7.56 5.47 -2.05
C ASP A 115 -7.21 4.22 -2.87
N LEU A 116 -6.89 4.39 -4.16
CA LEU A 116 -6.42 3.30 -5.01
C LEU A 116 -5.06 2.75 -4.53
N LEU A 117 -4.13 3.63 -4.15
CA LEU A 117 -2.83 3.23 -3.58
C LEU A 117 -3.01 2.47 -2.26
N ALA A 118 -3.94 2.93 -1.41
CA ALA A 118 -4.27 2.29 -0.14
C ALA A 118 -4.84 0.89 -0.34
N TYR A 119 -5.79 0.76 -1.28
CA TYR A 119 -6.40 -0.52 -1.63
C TYR A 119 -5.37 -1.50 -2.23
N GLU A 120 -4.56 -1.08 -3.20
CA GLU A 120 -3.51 -1.93 -3.77
C GLU A 120 -2.45 -2.33 -2.73
N TYR A 121 -2.03 -1.41 -1.86
CA TYR A 121 -1.11 -1.74 -0.76
C TYR A 121 -1.72 -2.76 0.20
N LEU A 122 -2.99 -2.59 0.58
CA LEU A 122 -3.67 -3.49 1.51
C LEU A 122 -3.66 -4.93 0.98
N LEU A 123 -4.00 -5.11 -0.29
CA LEU A 123 -4.08 -6.43 -0.92
C LEU A 123 -2.72 -7.07 -1.22
N GLU A 124 -1.78 -6.28 -1.73
CA GLU A 124 -0.51 -6.82 -2.26
C GLU A 124 0.62 -6.87 -1.22
N VAL A 125 0.49 -6.13 -0.12
CA VAL A 125 1.55 -5.99 0.89
C VAL A 125 1.00 -6.12 2.31
N GLY A 126 0.05 -5.27 2.72
CA GLY A 126 -0.42 -5.18 4.10
C GLY A 126 -1.00 -6.49 4.63
N LEU A 127 -2.05 -7.00 3.99
CA LEU A 127 -2.72 -8.24 4.41
C LEU A 127 -1.80 -9.47 4.30
N PRO A 128 -1.09 -9.72 3.18
CA PRO A 128 -0.18 -10.86 3.07
C PRO A 128 0.89 -10.89 4.17
N ARG A 129 1.47 -9.74 4.52
CA ARG A 129 2.49 -9.67 5.57
C ARG A 129 1.89 -9.93 6.95
N ARG A 130 0.75 -9.33 7.27
CA ARG A 130 0.04 -9.54 8.54
C ARG A 130 -0.38 -11.00 8.72
N ALA A 131 -0.90 -11.63 7.67
CA ALA A 131 -1.22 -13.05 7.62
C ALA A 131 -0.02 -13.96 7.94
N GLN A 132 1.19 -13.56 7.50
CA GLN A 132 2.43 -14.29 7.73
C GLN A 132 3.12 -13.90 9.06
N GLY A 133 2.56 -12.97 9.83
CA GLY A 133 3.17 -12.44 11.05
C GLY A 133 4.45 -11.63 10.78
N LEU A 134 4.60 -11.09 9.57
CA LEU A 134 5.71 -10.23 9.18
C LEU A 134 5.43 -8.76 9.53
N GLU A 135 6.47 -8.02 9.87
CA GLU A 135 6.36 -6.59 10.18
C GLU A 135 5.95 -5.78 8.95
N VAL A 136 5.04 -4.83 9.14
CA VAL A 136 4.65 -3.81 8.14
C VAL A 136 5.33 -2.49 8.47
N ASP A 137 5.41 -1.58 7.51
CA ASP A 137 5.87 -0.22 7.78
C ASP A 137 4.73 0.60 8.41
N ALA A 138 4.83 0.80 9.73
CA ALA A 138 3.77 1.46 10.50
C ALA A 138 3.57 2.93 10.12
N ASP A 139 4.64 3.63 9.71
CA ASP A 139 4.56 5.03 9.30
C ASP A 139 3.87 5.13 7.93
N ALA A 140 4.19 4.22 7.01
CA ALA A 140 3.54 4.12 5.71
C ALA A 140 2.05 3.81 5.85
N GLU A 141 1.69 2.83 6.68
CA GLU A 141 0.29 2.50 6.94
C GLU A 141 -0.45 3.64 7.64
N ALA A 142 0.16 4.32 8.61
CA ALA A 142 -0.47 5.45 9.28
C ALA A 142 -0.76 6.60 8.30
N ALA A 143 0.17 6.89 7.38
CA ALA A 143 -0.02 7.92 6.36
C ALA A 143 -1.11 7.52 5.35
N LEU A 144 -1.11 6.25 4.92
CA LEU A 144 -1.99 5.75 3.86
C LEU A 144 -3.43 5.52 4.35
N PHE A 145 -3.57 4.96 5.55
CA PHE A 145 -4.85 4.50 6.07
C PHE A 145 -5.52 5.47 7.05
N ALA A 146 -4.98 6.67 7.28
CA ALA A 146 -5.49 7.65 8.26
C ALA A 146 -7.04 7.79 8.24
N GLY A 147 -7.73 7.01 9.07
CA GLY A 147 -9.19 6.93 9.14
C GLY A 147 -9.90 6.05 8.08
N ARG A 148 -9.19 5.56 7.06
CA ARG A 148 -9.76 4.75 5.96
C ARG A 148 -9.85 3.26 6.29
N VAL A 149 -8.88 2.71 7.03
CA VAL A 149 -8.84 1.27 7.34
C VAL A 149 -8.87 1.05 8.85
N ARG A 150 -9.79 0.21 9.29
CA ARG A 150 -9.94 -0.21 10.69
C ARG A 150 -9.59 -1.69 10.82
N TRP A 151 -8.71 -2.00 11.76
CA TRP A 151 -8.24 -3.36 12.01
C TRP A 151 -9.00 -3.97 13.19
N LEU A 152 -9.67 -5.09 12.94
CA LEU A 152 -10.49 -5.81 13.89
C LEU A 152 -9.90 -7.19 14.16
N SER A 153 -9.88 -7.61 15.41
CA SER A 153 -9.45 -8.96 15.80
C SER A 153 -10.04 -9.38 17.14
N GLY A 154 -10.18 -10.68 17.35
CA GLY A 154 -10.68 -11.23 18.61
C GLY A 154 -12.21 -11.23 18.71
N GLY A 155 -12.69 -11.18 19.96
CA GLY A 155 -14.11 -11.26 20.27
C GLY A 155 -14.73 -12.57 19.75
N ARG A 156 -15.69 -12.43 18.84
CA ARG A 156 -16.38 -13.55 18.19
C ARG A 156 -15.93 -13.80 16.74
N LEU A 157 -14.99 -13.01 16.24
CA LEU A 157 -14.47 -13.18 14.89
C LEU A 157 -13.67 -14.49 14.78
N ALA A 158 -13.87 -15.22 13.68
CA ALA A 158 -13.10 -16.43 13.38
C ALA A 158 -11.66 -16.13 12.94
N ARG A 159 -11.44 -14.92 12.40
CA ARG A 159 -10.16 -14.46 11.85
C ARG A 159 -10.03 -12.93 12.01
N PRO A 160 -8.81 -12.39 11.95
CA PRO A 160 -8.61 -10.94 11.83
C PRO A 160 -9.29 -10.39 10.56
N VAL A 161 -9.82 -9.17 10.68
CA VAL A 161 -10.52 -8.46 9.59
C VAL A 161 -9.98 -7.05 9.48
N ALA A 162 -9.82 -6.54 8.26
CA ALA A 162 -9.67 -5.11 8.00
C ALA A 162 -10.97 -4.60 7.37
N ILE A 163 -11.51 -3.49 7.85
CA ILE A 163 -12.61 -2.78 7.19
C ILE A 163 -12.02 -1.56 6.50
N GLY A 164 -12.07 -1.53 5.18
CA GLY A 164 -11.68 -0.39 4.35
C GLY A 164 -12.90 0.43 3.94
N GLN A 165 -12.85 1.74 4.14
CA GLN A 165 -13.83 2.69 3.67
C GLN A 165 -13.13 3.73 2.78
N PHE A 166 -13.44 3.67 1.48
CA PHE A 166 -12.83 4.50 0.44
C PHE A 166 -13.86 5.45 -0.14
N ALA A 167 -13.43 6.60 -0.67
CA ALA A 167 -14.33 7.61 -1.21
C ALA A 167 -14.91 7.25 -2.58
N VAL A 168 -14.32 6.25 -3.25
CA VAL A 168 -14.67 5.80 -4.61
C VAL A 168 -14.55 4.28 -4.71
N ASP A 169 -15.22 3.68 -5.69
CA ASP A 169 -15.13 2.23 -5.96
C ASP A 169 -13.72 1.85 -6.43
N VAL A 170 -12.84 1.59 -5.46
CA VAL A 170 -11.44 1.20 -5.68
C VAL A 170 -11.30 -0.15 -6.38
N THR A 171 -12.28 -1.05 -6.22
CA THR A 171 -12.30 -2.36 -6.88
C THR A 171 -12.51 -2.17 -8.39
N ALA A 172 -13.52 -1.38 -8.78
CA ALA A 172 -13.75 -1.03 -10.18
C ALA A 172 -12.58 -0.24 -10.79
N LEU A 173 -12.01 0.72 -10.05
CA LEU A 173 -10.84 1.48 -10.50
C LEU A 173 -9.61 0.60 -10.75
N ARG A 174 -9.38 -0.39 -9.89
CA ARG A 174 -8.30 -1.37 -10.05
C ARG A 174 -8.48 -2.21 -11.32
N GLU A 175 -9.72 -2.50 -11.70
CA GLU A 175 -10.07 -3.21 -12.93
C GLU A 175 -10.03 -2.31 -14.18
N GLY A 176 -9.78 -1.01 -14.01
CA GLY A 176 -9.66 -0.04 -15.10
C GLY A 176 -10.97 0.64 -15.50
N ALA A 177 -12.00 0.56 -14.67
CA ALA A 177 -13.22 1.35 -14.86
C ALA A 177 -12.97 2.83 -14.58
N ALA A 178 -13.82 3.70 -15.14
CA ALA A 178 -13.87 5.10 -14.75
C ALA A 178 -14.69 5.23 -13.45
N PRO A 179 -14.36 6.19 -12.57
CA PRO A 179 -15.20 6.47 -11.42
C PRO A 179 -16.56 6.97 -11.90
N ASP A 180 -17.64 6.35 -11.43
CA ASP A 180 -19.03 6.68 -11.76
C ASP A 180 -19.67 7.66 -10.75
N GLY A 181 -18.97 7.95 -9.65
CA GLY A 181 -19.43 8.84 -8.60
C GLY A 181 -20.37 8.19 -7.59
N GLU A 182 -20.55 6.86 -7.66
CA GLU A 182 -21.21 6.11 -6.60
C GLU A 182 -20.26 5.99 -5.39
N GLU A 183 -20.84 6.08 -4.19
CA GLU A 183 -20.10 5.91 -2.95
C GLU A 183 -19.72 4.44 -2.79
N CYS A 184 -18.46 4.16 -2.47
CA CYS A 184 -18.02 2.79 -2.27
C CYS A 184 -18.58 2.24 -0.96
N PRO A 185 -19.30 1.10 -0.98
CA PRO A 185 -19.65 0.42 0.24
C PRO A 185 -18.37 0.04 1.02
N PRO A 186 -18.42 -0.06 2.36
CA PRO A 186 -17.31 -0.60 3.12
C PRO A 186 -16.89 -1.97 2.61
N LEU A 187 -15.59 -2.23 2.58
CA LEU A 187 -15.02 -3.52 2.18
C LEU A 187 -14.44 -4.21 3.40
N ALA A 188 -14.84 -5.45 3.67
CA ALA A 188 -14.17 -6.31 4.65
C ALA A 188 -13.13 -7.19 3.98
N PHE A 189 -11.96 -7.25 4.60
CA PHE A 189 -10.86 -8.12 4.23
C PHE A 189 -10.59 -9.08 5.37
N GLY A 190 -11.15 -10.27 5.32
CA GLY A 190 -10.81 -11.35 6.25
C GLY A 190 -9.50 -11.99 5.82
N TYR A 191 -8.50 -12.06 6.69
CA TYR A 191 -7.17 -12.55 6.29
C TYR A 191 -6.61 -13.61 7.24
N ASP A 192 -5.94 -14.60 6.65
CA ASP A 192 -5.20 -15.66 7.33
C ASP A 192 -3.97 -16.07 6.50
N ALA A 193 -3.23 -17.09 6.96
CA ALA A 193 -2.03 -17.57 6.28
C ALA A 193 -2.29 -18.13 4.86
N GLU A 194 -3.53 -18.45 4.51
CA GLU A 194 -3.93 -18.98 3.19
C GLU A 194 -4.30 -17.86 2.21
N GLY A 195 -4.67 -16.67 2.71
CA GLY A 195 -4.89 -15.49 1.89
C GLY A 195 -5.80 -14.44 2.51
N ALA A 196 -6.25 -13.50 1.68
CA ALA A 196 -7.27 -12.52 2.03
C ALA A 196 -8.55 -12.77 1.23
N LEU A 197 -9.69 -12.69 1.92
CA LEU A 197 -11.04 -12.70 1.36
C LEU A 197 -11.56 -11.27 1.38
N GLU A 198 -11.94 -10.75 0.22
CA GLU A 198 -12.61 -9.45 0.06
C GLU A 198 -14.12 -9.66 -0.03
N VAL A 199 -14.88 -8.93 0.80
CA VAL A 199 -16.34 -8.99 0.86
C VAL A 199 -16.90 -7.56 0.91
N PRO A 200 -17.73 -7.15 -0.05
CA PRO A 200 -18.45 -5.89 0.05
C PRO A 200 -19.50 -5.97 1.17
N LEU A 201 -19.61 -4.90 1.96
CA LEU A 201 -20.50 -4.82 3.11
C LEU A 201 -21.50 -3.67 2.97
N SER A 202 -22.65 -3.80 3.63
CA SER A 202 -23.42 -2.61 3.99
C SER A 202 -22.76 -1.89 5.18
N TYR A 203 -23.17 -0.64 5.44
CA TYR A 203 -22.69 0.10 6.61
C TYR A 203 -23.08 -0.60 7.92
N GLU A 204 -24.29 -1.14 8.00
CA GLU A 204 -24.78 -1.91 9.14
C GLU A 204 -23.96 -3.18 9.36
N ALA A 205 -23.54 -3.84 8.26
CA ALA A 205 -22.67 -5.00 8.34
C ALA A 205 -21.26 -4.65 8.84
N ALA A 206 -20.72 -3.49 8.45
CA ALA A 206 -19.45 -3.01 8.99
C ALA A 206 -19.54 -2.74 10.50
N ASP A 207 -20.59 -2.04 10.95
CA ASP A 207 -20.84 -1.76 12.37
C ASP A 207 -21.04 -3.05 13.19
N ALA A 208 -21.76 -4.03 12.63
CA ALA A 208 -21.95 -5.33 13.27
C ALA A 208 -20.64 -6.10 13.46
N LEU A 209 -19.72 -6.04 12.48
CA LEU A 209 -18.38 -6.65 12.61
C LEU A 209 -17.54 -6.01 13.72
N GLU A 210 -17.64 -4.70 13.90
CA GLU A 210 -16.96 -4.00 15.00
C GLU A 210 -17.49 -4.48 16.36
N LEU A 211 -18.80 -4.52 16.53
CA LEU A 211 -19.43 -5.04 17.75
C LEU A 211 -19.03 -6.50 18.02
N LEU A 212 -18.99 -7.33 16.97
CA LEU A 212 -18.55 -8.73 17.07
C LEU A 212 -17.07 -8.86 17.46
N ALA A 213 -16.21 -7.98 16.95
CA ALA A 213 -14.79 -7.91 17.33
C ALA A 213 -14.60 -7.53 18.80
N GLU A 214 -15.47 -6.66 19.32
CA GLU A 214 -15.53 -6.31 20.74
C GLU A 214 -16.13 -7.41 21.63
N GLY A 215 -16.70 -8.46 21.03
CA GLY A 215 -17.31 -9.59 21.74
C GLY A 215 -18.79 -9.41 22.08
N ALA A 216 -19.50 -8.54 21.35
CA ALA A 216 -20.93 -8.31 21.55
C ALA A 216 -21.74 -9.62 21.50
N SER A 217 -22.67 -9.74 22.45
CA SER A 217 -23.62 -10.85 22.50
C SER A 217 -24.69 -10.70 21.42
N ASP A 218 -25.38 -11.80 21.11
CA ASP A 218 -26.51 -11.77 20.17
C ASP A 218 -27.59 -10.76 20.58
N ALA A 219 -27.87 -10.61 21.89
CA ALA A 219 -28.83 -9.63 22.38
C ALA A 219 -28.42 -8.18 22.10
N VAL A 220 -27.10 -7.87 22.08
CA VAL A 220 -26.60 -6.53 21.75
C VAL A 220 -26.76 -6.24 20.26
N LEU A 221 -26.52 -7.25 19.41
CA LEU A 221 -26.76 -7.12 17.98
C LEU A 221 -28.26 -6.99 17.67
N ASP A 222 -29.10 -7.81 18.30
CA ASP A 222 -30.55 -7.76 18.15
C ASP A 222 -31.11 -6.39 18.62
N GLU A 223 -30.54 -5.78 19.67
CA GLU A 223 -30.91 -4.44 20.13
C GLU A 223 -30.45 -3.34 19.15
N ALA A 224 -29.26 -3.47 18.56
CA ALA A 224 -28.68 -2.47 17.67
C ALA A 224 -29.33 -2.46 16.27
N PHE A 225 -29.59 -3.63 15.70
CA PHE A 225 -30.02 -3.79 14.30
C PHE A 225 -31.44 -4.36 14.17
N GLY A 226 -32.01 -4.89 15.25
CA GLY A 226 -33.24 -5.70 15.20
C GLY A 226 -32.92 -7.19 15.04
N PRO A 227 -33.78 -8.08 15.56
CA PRO A 227 -33.49 -9.51 15.65
C PRO A 227 -33.38 -10.21 14.30
N ASP A 228 -34.19 -9.80 13.32
CA ASP A 228 -34.20 -10.40 11.97
C ASP A 228 -32.92 -9.99 11.21
N ASP A 229 -32.62 -8.69 11.14
CA ASP A 229 -31.42 -8.16 10.48
C ASP A 229 -30.14 -8.65 11.15
N ALA A 230 -30.09 -8.69 12.49
CA ALA A 230 -28.94 -9.24 13.22
C ALA A 230 -28.74 -10.74 12.95
N ALA A 231 -29.81 -11.51 12.75
CA ALA A 231 -29.69 -12.91 12.36
C ALA A 231 -29.13 -13.04 10.93
N GLU A 232 -29.65 -12.26 9.98
CA GLU A 232 -29.17 -12.24 8.59
C GLU A 232 -27.68 -11.87 8.50
N LEU A 233 -27.26 -10.80 9.18
CA LEU A 233 -25.86 -10.37 9.20
C LEU A 233 -24.94 -11.46 9.75
N ARG A 234 -25.34 -12.14 10.84
CA ARG A 234 -24.58 -13.26 11.40
C ARG A 234 -24.48 -14.43 10.42
N ASP A 235 -25.56 -14.75 9.71
CA ASP A 235 -25.58 -15.83 8.73
C ASP A 235 -24.64 -15.51 7.55
N VAL A 236 -24.68 -14.28 7.02
CA VAL A 236 -23.73 -13.81 6.00
C VAL A 236 -22.28 -13.94 6.49
N PHE A 237 -21.98 -13.48 7.72
CA PHE A 237 -20.63 -13.57 8.24
C PHE A 237 -20.15 -15.01 8.47
N ARG A 238 -21.03 -15.95 8.81
CA ARG A 238 -20.68 -17.37 8.88
C ARG A 238 -20.45 -17.96 7.49
N GLU A 239 -21.29 -17.62 6.52
CA GLU A 239 -21.18 -18.09 5.14
C GLU A 239 -19.83 -17.69 4.53
N VAL A 240 -19.40 -16.45 4.76
CA VAL A 240 -18.11 -15.93 4.27
C VAL A 240 -16.95 -16.19 5.24
N GLY A 241 -17.17 -16.95 6.33
CA GLY A 241 -16.12 -17.42 7.23
C GLY A 241 -15.48 -16.37 8.13
N LEU A 242 -16.16 -15.24 8.36
CA LEU A 242 -15.76 -14.18 9.30
C LEU A 242 -16.22 -14.48 10.73
N LEU A 243 -17.27 -15.27 10.91
CA LEU A 243 -17.72 -15.81 12.20
C LEU A 243 -17.56 -17.33 12.25
N ALA A 244 -17.30 -17.84 13.46
CA ALA A 244 -17.28 -19.28 13.70
C ALA A 244 -18.70 -19.88 13.58
N SER A 245 -18.78 -21.11 13.07
CA SER A 245 -20.02 -21.89 12.97
C SER A 245 -20.60 -22.26 14.33
#